data_AF-A0A1N7SC87-F1
#
_entry.id   AF-A0A1N7SC87-F1
#
_cell.length_a   1.000
_cell.length_b   1.000
_cell.length_c   1.000
_cell.angle_alpha   90.00
_cell.angle_beta   90.00
_cell.angle_gamma   90.00
#
_symmetry.space_group_name_H-M   'P 1'
#
loop_
_entity.id
_entity.type
_entity.pdbx_description
1 polymer ?
#
loop_
_entity_poly.entity_id
_entity_poly.type
_entity_poly.pdbx_seq_one_letter_code
_entity_poly.pdbx_strand_id
1 'polypeptide(L)'
;MNIDTEAIDEVVLALLHLNLCERNRAWKGFDWPTMNRLHEKGFIHDPVSRARSVGLTNEGLREAERLFTKYFVRAADLPPVPPEGKPA
;
A
#
# COMPACT_ATOMS: atom_id res chain seq x y z
N MET A 1 -18.37 -13.80 9.87
CA MET A 1 -16.95 -13.99 10.25
C MET A 1 -16.41 -12.65 10.69
N ASN A 2 -15.63 -12.60 11.77
CA ASN A 2 -14.95 -11.37 12.20
C ASN A 2 -13.64 -11.25 11.40
N ILE A 3 -13.54 -10.28 10.50
CA ILE A 3 -12.43 -10.13 9.57
C ILE A 3 -11.59 -8.93 10.01
N ASP A 4 -10.27 -9.12 10.11
CA ASP A 4 -9.33 -8.02 10.35
C ASP A 4 -9.16 -7.21 9.07
N THR A 5 -9.91 -6.12 8.97
CA THR A 5 -9.86 -5.22 7.81
C THR A 5 -8.59 -4.40 7.75
N GLU A 6 -7.92 -4.15 8.89
CA GLU A 6 -6.65 -3.41 8.91
C GLU A 6 -5.54 -4.23 8.25
N ALA A 7 -5.45 -5.52 8.57
CA ALA A 7 -4.52 -6.43 7.90
C ALA A 7 -4.79 -6.52 6.38
N ILE A 8 -6.07 -6.53 5.98
CA ILE A 8 -6.44 -6.51 4.56
C ILE A 8 -6.00 -5.20 3.89
N ASP A 9 -6.25 -4.05 4.53
CA ASP A 9 -5.86 -2.74 4.00
C ASP A 9 -4.35 -2.66 3.79
N GLU A 10 -3.56 -3.11 4.77
CA GLU A 10 -2.10 -3.11 4.67
C GLU A 10 -1.61 -3.97 3.49
N VAL A 11 -2.14 -5.19 3.36
CA VAL A 11 -1.73 -6.11 2.28
C VAL A 11 -2.18 -5.59 0.92
N VAL A 12 -3.39 -5.03 0.81
CA VAL A 12 -3.85 -4.43 -0.45
C VAL A 12 -3.00 -3.22 -0.83
N LEU A 13 -2.64 -2.35 0.13
CA LEU A 13 -1.74 -1.23 -0.11
C LEU A 13 -0.36 -1.72 -0.58
N ALA A 14 0.18 -2.77 0.03
CA ALA A 14 1.40 -3.41 -0.45
C ALA A 14 1.27 -3.94 -1.88
N LEU A 15 0.16 -4.60 -2.23
CA LEU A 15 -0.06 -5.12 -3.58
C LEU A 15 -0.31 -4.00 -4.61
N LEU A 16 -0.75 -2.82 -4.20
CA LEU A 16 -0.78 -1.65 -5.10
C LEU A 16 0.64 -1.23 -5.53
N HIS A 17 1.67 -1.42 -4.68
CA HIS A 17 3.07 -1.20 -5.06
C HIS A 17 3.50 -2.16 -6.19
N LEU A 18 3.15 -3.45 -6.07
CA LEU A 18 3.40 -4.45 -7.12
C LEU A 18 2.72 -4.08 -8.45
N ASN A 19 1.53 -3.47 -8.36
CA ASN A 19 0.68 -3.13 -9.50
C ASN A 19 0.94 -1.73 -10.08
N LEU A 20 2.02 -1.05 -9.69
CA LEU A 20 2.38 0.25 -10.26
C LEU A 20 2.55 0.14 -11.78
N CYS A 21 1.74 0.90 -12.52
CA CYS A 21 1.73 0.95 -13.98
C CYS A 21 2.32 2.26 -14.53
N GLU A 22 2.36 3.29 -13.70
CA GLU A 22 2.99 4.58 -13.94
C GLU A 22 3.66 5.06 -12.63
N ARG A 23 4.35 6.19 -12.65
CA ARG A 23 5.14 6.70 -11.51
C ARG A 23 4.39 6.72 -10.18
N ASN A 24 3.08 7.02 -10.20
CA ASN A 24 2.25 7.09 -8.99
C ASN A 24 0.87 6.46 -9.19
N ARG A 25 0.68 5.60 -10.20
CA ARG A 25 -0.62 4.96 -10.46
C ARG A 25 -0.47 3.45 -10.44
N ALA A 26 -1.45 2.79 -9.84
CA ALA A 26 -1.54 1.35 -9.79
C ALA A 26 -2.87 0.86 -10.38
N TRP A 27 -2.88 -0.33 -10.96
CA TRP A 27 -4.13 -0.97 -11.37
C TRP A 27 -5.01 -1.24 -10.15
N LYS A 28 -6.24 -0.71 -10.15
CA LYS A 28 -7.23 -0.98 -9.09
C LYS A 28 -8.05 -2.21 -9.48
N GLY A 29 -7.84 -3.31 -8.76
CA GLY A 29 -8.52 -4.59 -8.97
C GLY A 29 -8.84 -5.34 -7.68
N PHE A 30 -8.88 -4.61 -6.55
CA PHE A 30 -9.14 -5.14 -5.22
C PHE A 30 -10.57 -4.88 -4.78
N ASP A 31 -10.96 -5.44 -3.63
CA ASP A 31 -12.32 -5.29 -3.11
C ASP A 31 -12.68 -3.82 -2.87
N TRP A 32 -13.96 -3.50 -3.09
CA TRP A 32 -14.36 -2.10 -3.12
C TRP A 32 -14.22 -1.40 -1.76
N PRO A 33 -14.68 -2.03 -0.65
CA PRO A 33 -14.54 -1.47 0.69
C PRO A 33 -13.10 -1.14 1.08
N THR A 34 -12.12 -1.97 0.76
CA THR A 34 -10.71 -1.72 1.08
C THR A 34 -10.17 -0.50 0.36
N MET A 35 -10.46 -0.34 -0.93
CA MET A 35 -10.02 0.87 -1.66
C MET A 35 -10.64 2.14 -1.07
N ASN A 36 -11.91 2.08 -0.63
CA ASN A 36 -12.53 3.22 0.04
C ASN A 36 -11.82 3.55 1.37
N ARG A 37 -11.52 2.55 2.21
CA ARG A 37 -10.75 2.78 3.44
C ARG A 37 -9.35 3.33 3.18
N LEU A 38 -8.67 2.85 2.14
CA LEU A 38 -7.35 3.38 1.75
C LEU A 38 -7.44 4.83 1.24
N HIS A 39 -8.55 5.21 0.62
CA HIS A 39 -8.82 6.61 0.25
C HIS A 39 -9.10 7.47 1.48
N GLU A 40 -9.93 7.00 2.40
CA GLU A 40 -10.23 7.66 3.68
C GLU A 40 -8.96 7.85 4.54
N LYS A 41 -8.03 6.88 4.48
CA LYS A 41 -6.70 6.95 5.11
C LYS A 41 -5.72 7.89 4.38
N GLY A 42 -6.08 8.43 3.22
CA GLY A 42 -5.24 9.37 2.46
C GLY A 42 -4.11 8.73 1.67
N PHE A 43 -4.06 7.40 1.55
CA PHE A 43 -3.01 6.70 0.80
C PHE A 43 -3.25 6.71 -0.70
N ILE A 44 -4.51 6.75 -1.13
CA ILE A 44 -4.88 6.81 -2.54
C ILE A 44 -5.85 7.96 -2.81
N HIS A 45 -5.80 8.46 -4.04
CA HIS A 45 -6.83 9.35 -4.55
C HIS A 45 -8.16 8.61 -4.73
N ASP A 46 -9.24 9.37 -4.87
CA ASP A 46 -10.60 8.84 -5.02
C ASP A 46 -10.62 7.71 -6.07
N PRO A 47 -10.89 6.47 -5.65
CA PRO A 47 -10.84 5.36 -6.56
C PRO A 47 -12.10 5.31 -7.41
N VAL A 48 -13.19 6.04 -7.10
CA VAL A 48 -14.46 6.02 -7.82
C VAL A 48 -14.33 6.75 -9.17
N SER A 49 -13.85 6.02 -10.16
CA SER A 49 -13.63 6.53 -11.52
C SER A 49 -13.76 5.44 -12.56
N ARG A 50 -14.03 5.83 -13.82
CA ARG A 50 -14.04 4.92 -14.98
C ARG A 50 -12.65 4.42 -15.38
N ALA A 51 -11.59 5.05 -14.87
CA ALA A 51 -10.22 4.61 -15.12
C ALA A 51 -9.98 3.22 -14.50
N ARG A 52 -9.09 2.42 -15.09
CA ARG A 52 -8.67 1.11 -14.53
C ARG A 52 -7.58 1.24 -13.47
N SER A 53 -6.96 2.41 -13.35
CA SER A 53 -5.92 2.69 -12.38
C SER A 53 -6.38 3.73 -11.36
N VAL A 54 -5.77 3.70 -10.17
CA VAL A 54 -5.90 4.72 -9.12
C VAL A 54 -4.55 5.38 -8.90
N GLY A 55 -4.55 6.66 -8.55
CA GLY A 55 -3.33 7.35 -8.14
C GLY A 55 -3.06 7.14 -6.65
N LEU A 56 -1.82 6.85 -6.29
CA LEU A 56 -1.34 6.87 -4.91
C LEU A 56 -0.87 8.28 -4.55
N THR A 57 -1.10 8.68 -3.30
CA THR A 57 -0.50 9.90 -2.76
C THR A 57 0.99 9.67 -2.47
N ASN A 58 1.73 10.74 -2.20
CA ASN A 58 3.14 10.60 -1.81
C ASN A 58 3.32 9.77 -0.53
N GLU A 59 2.36 9.87 0.40
CA GLU A 59 2.34 9.06 1.61
C GLU A 59 1.98 7.61 1.30
N GLY A 60 0.96 7.37 0.48
CA GLY A 60 0.58 6.03 0.06
C GLY A 60 1.68 5.30 -0.71
N LEU A 61 2.46 6.00 -1.53
CA LEU A 61 3.61 5.39 -2.23
C LEU A 61 4.67 4.88 -1.25
N ARG A 62 5.08 5.72 -0.29
CA ARG A 62 6.08 5.34 0.72
C ARG A 62 5.58 4.18 1.57
N GLU A 63 4.32 4.25 1.98
CA GLU A 63 3.74 3.23 2.84
C GLU A 63 3.51 1.91 2.09
N ALA A 64 3.08 1.97 0.83
CA ALA A 64 2.95 0.79 -0.03
C ALA A 64 4.29 0.07 -0.23
N GLU A 65 5.38 0.81 -0.45
CA GLU A 65 6.74 0.25 -0.57
C GLU A 65 7.22 -0.36 0.75
N ARG A 66 7.00 0.32 1.88
CA ARG A 66 7.34 -0.18 3.22
C ARG A 66 6.61 -1.47 3.53
N LEU A 67 5.30 -1.52 3.27
CA LEU A 67 4.47 -2.70 3.49
C LEU A 67 4.82 -3.83 2.52
N PHE A 68 5.11 -3.51 1.24
CA PHE A 68 5.57 -4.51 0.29
C PHE A 68 6.87 -5.16 0.74
N THR A 69 7.80 -4.36 1.27
CA THR A 69 9.03 -4.84 1.88
C THR A 69 8.76 -5.73 3.09
N LYS A 70 7.90 -5.28 4.01
CA LYS A 70 7.48 -6.04 5.22
C LYS A 70 6.92 -7.42 4.89
N TYR A 71 6.06 -7.51 3.86
CA TYR A 71 5.28 -8.73 3.57
C TYR A 71 5.94 -9.66 2.55
N PHE A 72 6.66 -9.12 1.56
CA PHE A 72 7.03 -9.89 0.38
C PHE A 72 8.55 -9.91 0.08
N VAL A 73 9.35 -9.06 0.72
CA VAL A 73 10.82 -9.12 0.57
C VAL A 73 11.40 -10.10 1.58
N ARG A 74 12.27 -11.00 1.10
CA ARG A 74 12.94 -11.98 1.95
C ARG A 74 14.08 -11.31 2.71
N ALA A 75 14.31 -11.72 3.96
CA ALA A 75 15.36 -11.18 4.81
C ALA A 75 16.79 -11.30 4.24
N ALA A 76 17.03 -12.20 3.29
CA ALA A 76 18.32 -12.33 2.61
C ALA A 76 18.61 -11.18 1.63
N ASP A 77 17.58 -10.46 1.19
CA ASP A 77 17.64 -9.45 0.13
C ASP A 77 17.46 -8.02 0.68
N LEU A 78 17.30 -7.87 2.00
CA LEU A 78 17.12 -6.57 2.65
C LEU A 78 18.48 -6.01 3.09
N PRO A 79 18.85 -4.76 2.74
CA PRO A 79 19.95 -4.09 3.40
C PRO A 79 19.68 -4.03 4.91
N PRO A 80 20.71 -4.04 5.78
CA PRO A 80 20.51 -4.01 7.22
C PRO A 80 19.62 -2.82 7.59
N VAL A 81 18.42 -3.12 8.10
CA VAL A 81 17.48 -2.11 8.57
C VAL A 81 18.16 -1.34 9.70
N PRO A 82 18.35 -0.01 9.57
CA PRO A 82 18.85 0.79 10.68
C PRO A 82 17.88 0.60 11.85
N PRO A 83 18.36 0.35 13.08
CA PRO A 83 17.47 0.20 14.22
C PRO A 83 16.62 1.47 14.36
N GLU A 84 15.30 1.31 14.23
CA GLU A 84 14.35 2.39 14.47
C GLU A 84 14.54 2.91 15.90
N GLY A 85 14.82 4.21 16.02
CA GLY A 85 14.64 4.99 17.24
C GLY A 85 15.28 4.44 18.51
N LYS A 86 16.59 4.69 18.70
CA LYS A 86 17.05 5.06 20.05
C LYS A 86 16.84 6.57 20.22
N PRO A 87 16.05 7.04 21.20
CA PRO A 87 16.09 8.45 21.56
C PRO A 87 17.50 8.79 22.07
N ALA A 88 17.91 10.03 21.81
CA ALA A 88 19.17 10.62 22.23
C ALA A 88 19.37 10.58 23.75
#